data_AF-A0A1C6DQX2-F1
#
_entry.id   AF-A0A1C6DQX2-F1
#
_cell.length_a   1.000
_cell.length_b   1.000
_cell.length_c   1.000
_cell.angle_alpha   90.00
_cell.angle_beta   90.00
_cell.angle_gamma   90.00
#
_symmetry.space_group_name_H-M   'P 1'
#
loop_
_entity.id
_entity.type
_entity.pdbx_description
1 polymer ?
#
loop_
_entity_poly.entity_id
_entity_poly.type
_entity_poly.pdbx_seq_one_letter_code
_entity_poly.pdbx_strand_id
1 'polypeptide(L)'
;MNKRIAAVLLSAVVCMGSLTACGMGGEVSSAVSGTESGSASSALTPKAESEVADSLDGLAEFMLTNGYVSGEKTEMKGDFIGAKETGYKYLFSAAGGTSNVRVELYEYDPENLNDTAKAVLESVKANGSFDLIGQTVTGAYISNSGKYLMIYVDTSLNDGAAENIELRDKAVKAFQEFKA
;
A
#
# COMPACT_ATOMS: atom_id res chain seq x y z
N MET A 1 -1.38 -52.19 -9.81
CA MET A 1 -2.02 -52.80 -11.01
C MET A 1 -3.23 -51.95 -11.37
N ASN A 2 -3.53 -51.64 -12.63
CA ASN A 2 -2.84 -51.97 -13.89
C ASN A 2 -3.02 -50.82 -14.91
N LYS A 3 -2.10 -50.55 -15.85
CA LYS A 3 -0.78 -51.17 -16.07
C LYS A 3 0.29 -50.16 -16.52
N ARG A 4 0.30 -49.81 -17.82
CA ARG A 4 1.22 -48.96 -18.60
C ARG A 4 0.62 -48.74 -20.01
N ILE A 5 1.20 -47.77 -20.73
CA ILE A 5 1.39 -47.59 -22.21
C ILE A 5 0.93 -46.16 -22.57
N ALA A 6 1.80 -45.16 -22.82
CA ALA A 6 2.75 -44.93 -23.93
C ALA A 6 2.03 -44.75 -25.30
N ALA A 7 2.42 -43.90 -26.26
CA ALA A 7 3.68 -43.18 -26.48
C ALA A 7 3.50 -41.95 -27.43
N VAL A 8 4.40 -40.96 -27.31
CA VAL A 8 5.24 -40.32 -28.37
C VAL A 8 4.58 -39.62 -29.60
N LEU A 9 5.06 -38.40 -29.89
CA LEU A 9 5.52 -37.85 -31.19
C LEU A 9 5.98 -36.39 -30.93
N LEU A 10 7.25 -36.09 -30.64
CA LEU A 10 8.40 -35.98 -31.55
C LEU A 10 8.26 -34.91 -32.65
N SER A 11 8.88 -33.74 -32.45
CA SER A 11 9.57 -32.94 -33.48
C SER A 11 10.44 -31.87 -32.84
N ALA A 12 11.72 -31.83 -33.21
CA ALA A 12 12.65 -30.80 -32.79
C ALA A 12 12.99 -29.89 -33.97
N VAL A 13 13.02 -28.58 -33.75
CA VAL A 13 13.68 -27.62 -34.65
C VAL A 13 14.53 -26.67 -33.79
N VAL A 14 15.83 -26.68 -34.08
CA VAL A 14 16.83 -25.77 -33.52
C VAL A 14 16.91 -24.53 -34.42
N CYS A 15 17.07 -23.34 -33.84
CA CYS A 15 17.93 -22.29 -34.39
C CYS A 15 18.26 -21.23 -33.32
N MET A 16 19.52 -20.80 -33.26
CA MET A 16 20.03 -19.78 -32.34
C MET A 16 20.12 -18.40 -33.02
N GLY A 17 20.00 -17.34 -32.22
CA GLY A 17 20.44 -15.97 -32.56
C GLY A 17 19.57 -15.22 -33.57
N SER A 18 19.57 -13.89 -33.63
CA SER A 18 20.47 -12.91 -32.98
C SER A 18 19.75 -11.56 -32.76
N LEU A 19 20.40 -10.65 -32.03
CA LEU A 19 19.91 -9.31 -31.72
C LEU A 19 19.94 -8.33 -32.92
N THR A 20 19.13 -7.26 -32.81
CA THR A 20 19.40 -5.85 -33.20
C THR A 20 18.55 -5.18 -34.30
N ALA A 21 18.60 -3.83 -34.26
CA ALA A 21 18.13 -2.80 -35.19
C ALA A 21 16.65 -2.34 -35.16
N CYS A 22 16.46 -1.08 -34.74
CA CYS A 22 15.28 -0.25 -35.02
C CYS A 22 15.23 0.17 -36.51
N GLY A 23 14.03 0.42 -37.07
CA GLY A 23 13.92 0.94 -38.45
C GLY A 23 12.51 1.23 -38.98
N MET A 24 11.93 2.37 -38.56
CA MET A 24 11.04 3.28 -39.32
C MET A 24 10.21 2.78 -40.55
N GLY A 25 8.87 2.80 -40.42
CA GLY A 25 7.93 3.32 -41.45
C GLY A 25 7.17 2.35 -42.37
N GLY A 26 5.84 2.55 -42.51
CA GLY A 26 5.02 2.05 -43.64
C GLY A 26 3.72 1.29 -43.27
N GLU A 27 2.62 1.54 -43.97
CA GLU A 27 1.24 1.13 -43.59
C GLU A 27 0.57 0.22 -44.65
N VAL A 28 -0.61 -0.44 -44.46
CA VAL A 28 -1.78 -0.16 -43.60
C VAL A 28 -2.47 -1.42 -43.02
N SER A 29 -3.20 -1.21 -41.92
CA SER A 29 -4.44 -1.90 -41.47
C SER A 29 -4.66 -3.40 -41.73
N SER A 30 -4.67 -4.19 -40.65
CA SER A 30 -5.94 -4.72 -40.08
C SER A 30 -5.76 -5.17 -38.63
N ALA A 31 -6.81 -5.01 -37.82
CA ALA A 31 -6.69 -5.03 -36.36
C ALA A 31 -6.77 -6.42 -35.72
N VAL A 32 -5.99 -6.61 -34.65
CA VAL A 32 -6.47 -7.29 -33.44
C VAL A 32 -5.99 -6.50 -32.23
N SER A 33 -6.93 -5.90 -31.49
CA SER A 33 -6.62 -5.13 -30.28
C SER A 33 -6.34 -6.07 -29.11
N GLY A 34 -5.07 -6.43 -28.96
CA GLY A 34 -4.53 -7.07 -27.76
C GLY A 34 -3.75 -6.08 -26.91
N THR A 35 -4.39 -5.01 -26.43
CA THR A 35 -3.79 -4.15 -25.41
C THR A 35 -3.85 -4.88 -24.07
N GLU A 36 -2.94 -5.83 -23.90
CA GLU A 36 -2.46 -6.24 -22.59
C GLU A 36 -1.77 -5.02 -21.98
N SER A 37 -2.55 -4.11 -21.38
CA SER A 37 -2.03 -3.17 -20.38
C SER A 37 -1.68 -3.94 -19.12
N GLY A 38 -0.66 -4.79 -19.23
CA GLY A 38 0.20 -5.08 -18.11
C GLY A 38 0.81 -3.74 -17.71
N SER A 39 0.26 -3.10 -16.68
CA SER A 39 0.95 -2.03 -15.98
C SER A 39 2.33 -2.56 -15.65
N ALA A 40 3.35 -1.99 -16.29
CA ALA A 40 4.73 -2.18 -15.89
C ALA A 40 4.84 -1.52 -14.51
N SER A 41 4.54 -2.33 -13.48
CA SER A 41 4.76 -1.95 -12.09
C SER A 41 6.27 -1.86 -11.92
N SER A 42 6.80 -0.66 -12.18
CA SER A 42 8.19 -0.33 -11.88
C SER A 42 8.39 -0.62 -10.41
N ALA A 43 9.12 -1.71 -10.12
CA ALA A 43 9.41 -2.12 -8.77
C ALA A 43 10.07 -0.93 -8.04
N LEU A 44 9.36 -0.35 -7.08
CA LEU A 44 9.86 0.76 -6.30
C LEU A 44 11.09 0.27 -5.51
N THR A 45 12.14 1.07 -5.49
CA THR A 45 13.31 0.82 -4.65
C THR A 45 12.94 1.12 -3.19
N PRO A 46 12.98 0.15 -2.27
CA PRO A 46 12.72 0.40 -0.86
C PRO A 46 13.67 1.46 -0.31
N LYS A 47 13.16 2.36 0.52
CA LYS A 47 13.94 3.43 1.17
C LYS A 47 13.96 3.20 2.68
N ALA A 48 15.12 3.37 3.29
CA ALA A 48 15.21 3.50 4.74
C ALA A 48 14.53 4.81 5.19
N GLU A 49 14.03 4.84 6.42
CA GLU A 49 13.41 6.04 6.98
C GLU A 49 14.36 7.25 6.99
N SER A 50 15.68 7.05 7.12
CA SER A 50 16.69 8.11 7.07
C SER A 50 16.85 8.77 5.70
N GLU A 51 16.38 8.12 4.62
CA GLU A 51 16.48 8.62 3.24
C GLU A 51 15.29 9.50 2.82
N VAL A 52 14.22 9.54 3.63
CA VAL A 52 13.03 10.36 3.39
C VAL A 52 12.92 11.52 4.40
N ALA A 53 12.14 12.53 4.06
CA ALA A 53 11.86 13.64 4.96
C ALA A 53 11.07 13.19 6.22
N ASP A 54 11.26 13.88 7.35
CA ASP A 54 10.35 13.78 8.49
C ASP A 54 9.12 14.68 8.24
N SER A 55 8.25 14.24 7.33
CA SER A 55 6.97 14.85 6.99
C SER A 55 5.96 13.80 6.53
N LEU A 56 4.68 14.16 6.41
CA LEU A 56 3.64 13.30 5.85
C LEU A 56 3.98 12.78 4.44
N ASP A 57 4.60 13.59 3.58
CA ASP A 57 5.08 13.16 2.27
C ASP A 57 6.19 12.12 2.37
N GLY A 58 7.15 12.31 3.27
CA GLY A 58 8.23 11.35 3.51
C GLY A 58 7.73 10.03 4.10
N LEU A 59 6.76 10.09 5.03
CA LEU A 59 6.07 8.91 5.54
C LEU A 59 5.31 8.17 4.42
N ALA A 60 4.57 8.89 3.59
CA ALA A 60 3.83 8.31 2.47
C ALA A 60 4.77 7.64 1.45
N GLU A 61 5.90 8.29 1.13
CA GLU A 61 6.94 7.71 0.28
C GLU A 61 7.55 6.45 0.90
N PHE A 62 7.90 6.48 2.20
CA PHE A 62 8.43 5.34 2.93
C PHE A 62 7.46 4.14 2.93
N MET A 63 6.19 4.39 3.26
CA MET A 63 5.15 3.34 3.28
C MET A 63 4.93 2.72 1.90
N LEU A 64 4.93 3.53 0.83
CA LEU A 64 4.71 3.09 -0.54
C LEU A 64 5.93 2.33 -1.11
N THR A 65 7.14 2.88 -0.96
CA THR A 65 8.37 2.29 -1.51
C THR A 65 8.77 0.98 -0.84
N ASN A 66 8.41 0.79 0.44
CA ASN A 66 8.60 -0.48 1.16
C ASN A 66 7.43 -1.46 1.01
N GLY A 67 6.39 -1.13 0.24
CA GLY A 67 5.26 -2.02 -0.05
C GLY A 67 4.28 -2.23 1.10
N TYR A 68 4.28 -1.36 2.12
CA TYR A 68 3.29 -1.37 3.22
C TYR A 68 1.94 -0.79 2.78
N VAL A 69 1.94 0.05 1.74
CA VAL A 69 0.75 0.49 1.00
C VAL A 69 1.00 0.37 -0.51
N SER A 70 -0.05 0.41 -1.31
CA SER A 70 0.07 0.44 -2.77
C SER A 70 -1.03 1.29 -3.43
N GLY A 71 -0.83 1.61 -4.71
CA GLY A 71 -1.72 2.48 -5.50
C GLY A 71 -1.47 3.97 -5.25
N GLU A 72 -2.29 4.78 -5.94
CA GLU A 72 -2.23 6.25 -5.84
C GLU A 72 -2.76 6.75 -4.49
N LYS A 73 -2.09 7.74 -3.91
CA LYS A 73 -2.57 8.41 -2.70
C LYS A 73 -3.65 9.43 -3.05
N THR A 74 -4.70 9.50 -2.24
CA THR A 74 -5.75 10.53 -2.32
C THR A 74 -5.68 11.44 -1.11
N GLU A 75 -5.84 12.75 -1.31
CA GLU A 75 -5.85 13.69 -0.18
C GLU A 75 -7.13 13.53 0.67
N MET A 76 -6.94 13.69 1.97
CA MET A 76 -7.97 13.64 3.00
C MET A 76 -7.90 14.91 3.86
N LYS A 77 -9.00 15.25 4.53
CA LYS A 77 -9.07 16.35 5.47
C LYS A 77 -8.73 15.90 6.89
N GLY A 78 -7.57 16.31 7.39
CA GLY A 78 -7.04 15.94 8.72
C GLY A 78 -7.46 16.89 9.85
N ASP A 79 -7.92 18.08 9.51
CA ASP A 79 -8.45 19.10 10.43
C ASP A 79 -9.60 18.56 11.31
N PHE A 80 -10.47 17.71 10.74
CA PHE A 80 -11.56 17.04 11.48
C PHE A 80 -11.10 16.18 12.68
N ILE A 81 -9.85 15.70 12.68
CA ILE A 81 -9.27 14.94 13.79
C ILE A 81 -8.21 15.74 14.56
N GLY A 82 -8.06 17.04 14.26
CA GLY A 82 -7.05 17.91 14.86
C GLY A 82 -5.63 17.70 14.32
N ALA A 83 -5.47 16.92 13.25
CA ALA A 83 -4.21 16.82 12.51
C ALA A 83 -4.01 18.06 11.63
N LYS A 84 -2.87 18.13 10.94
CA LYS A 84 -2.65 19.11 9.85
C LYS A 84 -3.70 18.90 8.74
N GLU A 85 -3.97 19.98 8.00
CA GLU A 85 -5.03 20.07 6.99
C GLU A 85 -5.15 18.87 6.05
N THR A 86 -4.01 18.37 5.57
CA THR A 86 -3.93 17.25 4.63
C THR A 86 -3.56 15.96 5.36
N GLY A 87 -4.35 14.92 5.12
CA GLY A 87 -3.97 13.52 5.28
C GLY A 87 -3.87 12.82 3.93
N TYR A 88 -3.40 11.58 3.89
CA TYR A 88 -3.39 10.74 2.68
C TYR A 88 -4.13 9.44 2.90
N LYS A 89 -4.89 9.00 1.90
CA LYS A 89 -5.60 7.72 1.88
C LYS A 89 -5.17 6.86 0.68
N TYR A 90 -4.81 5.63 0.98
CA TYR A 90 -4.59 4.53 0.05
C TYR A 90 -5.76 3.55 0.14
N LEU A 91 -6.13 2.95 -1.00
CA LEU A 91 -7.14 1.91 -1.09
C LEU A 91 -6.65 0.86 -2.09
N PHE A 92 -6.39 -0.36 -1.62
CA PHE A 92 -5.78 -1.41 -2.44
C PHE A 92 -6.27 -2.81 -2.06
N SER A 93 -6.01 -3.76 -2.96
CA SER A 93 -6.35 -5.18 -2.78
C SER A 93 -5.18 -5.91 -2.10
N ALA A 94 -5.48 -6.71 -1.09
CA ALA A 94 -4.58 -7.72 -0.56
C ALA A 94 -5.17 -9.13 -0.78
N ALA A 95 -4.61 -10.18 -0.18
CA ALA A 95 -5.06 -11.54 -0.42
C ALA A 95 -6.55 -11.71 -0.05
N GLY A 96 -7.32 -12.45 -0.85
CA GLY A 96 -8.72 -12.74 -0.56
C GLY A 96 -9.72 -11.59 -0.76
N GLY A 97 -9.31 -10.42 -1.28
CA GLY A 97 -10.23 -9.29 -1.49
C GLY A 97 -9.91 -8.40 -2.69
N THR A 98 -10.83 -7.48 -2.98
CA THR A 98 -10.65 -6.38 -3.93
C THR A 98 -10.86 -5.07 -3.19
N SER A 99 -9.87 -4.18 -3.20
CA SER A 99 -9.91 -2.91 -2.45
C SER A 99 -10.28 -3.09 -0.96
N ASN A 100 -9.86 -4.22 -0.37
CA ASN A 100 -10.19 -4.60 1.00
C ASN A 100 -9.34 -3.88 2.06
N VAL A 101 -8.16 -3.35 1.67
CA VAL A 101 -7.26 -2.61 2.56
C VAL A 101 -7.39 -1.12 2.31
N ARG A 102 -7.72 -0.38 3.37
CA ARG A 102 -7.63 1.07 3.46
C ARG A 102 -6.55 1.44 4.45
N VAL A 103 -5.64 2.33 4.03
CA VAL A 103 -4.68 2.97 4.94
C VAL A 103 -4.84 4.48 4.82
N GLU A 104 -5.07 5.15 5.95
CA GLU A 104 -5.06 6.62 6.03
C GLU A 104 -3.91 7.07 6.92
N LEU A 105 -3.20 8.13 6.52
CA LEU A 105 -2.02 8.69 7.18
C LEU A 105 -2.25 10.17 7.48
N TYR A 106 -1.92 10.60 8.69
CA TYR A 106 -2.08 11.97 9.16
C TYR A 106 -0.86 12.43 9.96
N GLU A 107 -0.51 13.72 9.85
CA GLU A 107 0.58 14.36 10.60
C GLU A 107 -0.01 15.38 11.58
N TYR A 108 0.43 15.33 12.83
CA TYR A 108 0.12 16.30 13.88
C TYR A 108 1.27 17.29 14.06
N ASP A 109 0.99 18.36 14.81
CA ASP A 109 2.02 19.20 15.41
C ASP A 109 2.06 18.93 16.92
N PRO A 110 3.01 18.11 17.43
CA PRO A 110 3.10 17.78 18.85
C PRO A 110 3.31 18.98 19.77
N GLU A 111 3.86 20.09 19.26
CA GLU A 111 4.09 21.32 20.03
C GLU A 111 2.81 22.17 20.14
N ASN A 112 1.88 22.02 19.18
CA ASN A 112 0.69 22.89 19.05
C ASN A 112 -0.64 22.11 18.94
N LEU A 113 -0.79 21.03 19.72
CA LEU A 113 -2.01 20.22 19.72
C LEU A 113 -3.24 21.00 20.24
N ASN A 114 -4.30 21.03 19.42
CA ASN A 114 -5.63 21.50 19.84
C ASN A 114 -6.38 20.42 20.65
N ASP A 115 -7.55 20.75 21.19
CA ASP A 115 -8.27 19.85 22.10
C ASP A 115 -8.86 18.62 21.38
N THR A 116 -9.24 18.74 20.11
CA THR A 116 -9.62 17.61 19.25
C THR A 116 -8.45 16.65 19.08
N ALA A 117 -7.26 17.17 18.77
CA ALA A 117 -6.04 16.39 18.59
C ALA A 117 -5.67 15.62 19.85
N LYS A 118 -5.73 16.26 21.03
CA LYS A 118 -5.48 15.61 22.33
C LYS A 118 -6.48 14.47 22.56
N ALA A 119 -7.79 14.73 22.39
CA ALA A 119 -8.83 13.73 22.60
C ALA A 119 -8.68 12.51 21.66
N VAL A 120 -8.37 12.74 20.38
CA VAL A 120 -8.09 11.67 19.41
C VAL A 120 -6.84 10.87 19.80
N LEU A 121 -5.71 11.55 20.07
CA LEU A 121 -4.45 10.88 20.41
C LEU A 121 -4.53 10.12 21.73
N GLU A 122 -5.22 10.65 22.75
CA GLU A 122 -5.46 9.95 24.02
C GLU A 122 -6.35 8.72 23.83
N SER A 123 -7.46 8.85 23.09
CA SER A 123 -8.36 7.73 22.81
C SER A 123 -7.66 6.63 22.01
N VAL A 124 -6.89 6.98 20.98
CA VAL A 124 -6.15 6.00 20.17
C VAL A 124 -5.05 5.32 20.98
N LYS A 125 -4.35 6.05 21.86
CA LYS A 125 -3.35 5.48 22.76
C LYS A 125 -3.96 4.50 23.79
N ALA A 126 -5.19 4.75 24.23
CA ALA A 126 -5.91 3.89 25.17
C ALA A 126 -6.57 2.67 24.50
N ASN A 127 -7.16 2.86 23.32
CA ASN A 127 -8.16 1.94 22.75
C ASN A 127 -7.83 1.45 21.32
N GLY A 128 -6.88 2.05 20.62
CA GLY A 128 -6.67 1.84 19.17
C GLY A 128 -7.82 2.40 18.31
N SER A 129 -8.60 3.32 18.86
CA SER A 129 -9.83 3.87 18.24
C SER A 129 -10.17 5.27 18.76
N PHE A 130 -11.04 5.97 18.04
CA PHE A 130 -11.63 7.25 18.43
C PHE A 130 -12.99 7.45 17.75
N ASP A 131 -13.84 8.31 18.31
CA ASP A 131 -15.13 8.63 17.71
C ASP A 131 -15.05 9.89 16.83
N LEU A 132 -15.65 9.83 15.65
CA LEU A 132 -15.75 10.93 14.68
C LEU A 132 -17.17 10.98 14.11
N ILE A 133 -17.92 12.04 14.44
CA ILE A 133 -19.28 12.33 13.92
C ILE A 133 -20.20 11.09 13.96
N GLY A 134 -20.35 10.51 15.16
CA GLY A 134 -21.24 9.38 15.40
C GLY A 134 -20.77 8.03 14.84
N GLN A 135 -19.52 7.93 14.37
CA GLN A 135 -18.89 6.68 13.96
C GLN A 135 -17.60 6.46 14.76
N THR A 136 -17.39 5.24 15.26
CA THR A 136 -16.12 4.85 15.87
C THR A 136 -15.14 4.42 14.77
N VAL A 137 -14.02 5.13 14.68
CA VAL A 137 -12.87 4.78 13.84
C VAL A 137 -12.00 3.80 14.60
N THR A 138 -11.76 2.61 14.05
CA THR A 138 -10.96 1.54 14.66
C THR A 138 -9.71 1.23 13.81
N GLY A 139 -8.73 0.53 14.40
CA GLY A 139 -7.47 0.23 13.72
C GLY A 139 -6.58 1.47 13.59
N ALA A 140 -6.67 2.38 14.56
CA ALA A 140 -5.83 3.56 14.63
C ALA A 140 -4.56 3.29 15.45
N TYR A 141 -3.43 3.80 14.97
CA TYR A 141 -2.09 3.64 15.54
C TYR A 141 -1.39 5.00 15.55
N ILE A 142 -0.61 5.28 16.59
CA ILE A 142 0.22 6.49 16.70
C ILE A 142 1.69 6.09 16.55
N SER A 143 2.50 6.91 15.87
CA SER A 143 3.94 6.69 15.76
C SER A 143 4.64 6.84 17.12
N ASN A 144 5.80 6.19 17.33
CA ASN A 144 6.52 6.32 18.60
C ASN A 144 6.99 7.77 18.87
N SER A 145 7.23 8.55 17.81
CA SER A 145 7.47 10.00 17.84
C SER A 145 6.24 10.84 18.24
N GLY A 146 5.03 10.26 18.30
CA GLY A 146 3.78 10.96 18.58
C GLY A 146 3.29 11.90 17.46
N LYS A 147 4.08 12.08 16.40
CA LYS A 147 3.85 13.03 15.31
C LYS A 147 2.87 12.52 14.25
N TYR A 148 2.74 11.22 14.07
CA TYR A 148 1.90 10.65 13.02
C TYR A 148 0.81 9.74 13.58
N LEU A 149 -0.30 9.67 12.85
CA LEU A 149 -1.38 8.72 13.07
C LEU A 149 -1.67 7.95 11.78
N MET A 150 -1.82 6.64 11.89
CA MET A 150 -2.26 5.77 10.81
C MET A 150 -3.58 5.10 11.20
N ILE A 151 -4.54 5.08 10.27
CA ILE A 151 -5.71 4.21 10.33
C ILE A 151 -5.46 3.07 9.34
N TYR A 152 -5.34 1.83 9.80
CA TYR A 152 -5.22 0.65 8.96
C TYR A 152 -6.47 -0.23 9.15
N VAL A 153 -7.29 -0.33 8.11
CA VAL A 153 -8.49 -1.17 8.07
C VAL A 153 -8.36 -2.15 6.91
N ASP A 154 -8.37 -3.44 7.22
CA ASP A 154 -8.51 -4.49 6.22
C ASP A 154 -9.73 -5.36 6.58
N THR A 155 -10.70 -5.39 5.69
CA THR A 155 -11.98 -6.08 5.89
C THR A 155 -11.86 -7.61 5.91
N SER A 156 -10.78 -8.16 5.34
CA SER A 156 -10.50 -9.60 5.27
C SER A 156 -9.87 -10.19 6.53
N LEU A 157 -9.39 -9.36 7.47
CA LEU A 157 -8.73 -9.86 8.68
C LEU A 157 -9.68 -10.65 9.59
N ASN A 158 -10.99 -10.39 9.49
CA ASN A 158 -12.04 -11.14 10.19
C ASN A 158 -12.09 -12.62 9.75
N ASP A 159 -11.67 -12.91 8.51
CA ASP A 159 -11.66 -14.25 7.93
C ASP A 159 -10.32 -14.99 8.18
N GLY A 160 -9.39 -14.37 8.93
CA GLY A 160 -8.13 -15.00 9.35
C GLY A 160 -7.06 -15.11 8.26
N ALA A 161 -7.08 -14.23 7.25
CA ALA A 161 -6.09 -14.20 6.17
C ALA A 161 -4.68 -13.91 6.69
N ALA A 162 -3.89 -14.95 6.97
CA ALA A 162 -2.58 -14.87 7.63
C ALA A 162 -1.58 -13.94 6.91
N GLU A 163 -1.56 -13.96 5.57
CA GLU A 163 -0.71 -13.08 4.76
C GLU A 163 -1.04 -11.60 4.96
N ASN A 164 -2.32 -11.27 5.12
CA ASN A 164 -2.79 -9.91 5.36
C ASN A 164 -2.55 -9.47 6.81
N ILE A 165 -2.63 -10.39 7.77
CA ILE A 165 -2.20 -10.15 9.15
C ILE A 165 -0.70 -9.80 9.17
N GLU A 166 0.14 -10.56 8.47
CA GLU A 166 1.58 -10.29 8.37
C GLU A 166 1.88 -8.95 7.68
N LEU A 167 1.15 -8.60 6.60
CA LEU A 167 1.25 -7.30 5.94
C LEU A 167 0.89 -6.15 6.90
N ARG A 168 -0.25 -6.27 7.61
CA ARG A 168 -0.71 -5.30 8.61
C ARG A 168 0.31 -5.15 9.73
N ASP A 169 0.80 -6.24 10.30
CA ASP A 169 1.75 -6.23 11.41
C ASP A 169 3.07 -5.55 11.01
N LYS A 170 3.59 -5.84 9.80
CA LYS A 170 4.77 -5.17 9.25
C LYS A 170 4.53 -3.69 8.99
N ALA A 171 3.41 -3.33 8.37
CA ALA A 171 3.05 -1.95 8.06
C ALA A 171 2.88 -1.11 9.34
N VAL A 172 2.16 -1.63 10.34
CA VAL A 172 1.99 -0.99 11.65
C VAL A 172 3.33 -0.82 12.35
N LYS A 173 4.16 -1.87 12.40
CA LYS A 173 5.48 -1.78 13.04
C LYS A 173 6.36 -0.72 12.38
N ALA A 174 6.49 -0.75 11.06
CA ALA A 174 7.32 0.20 10.31
C ALA A 174 6.80 1.65 10.43
N PHE A 175 5.47 1.84 10.42
CA PHE A 175 4.85 3.12 10.71
C PHE A 175 5.16 3.61 12.15
N GLN A 176 5.12 2.72 13.14
CA GLN A 176 5.39 3.09 14.53
C GLN A 176 6.85 3.46 14.77
N GLU A 177 7.77 2.75 14.11
CA GLU A 177 9.22 2.99 14.17
C GLU A 177 9.67 4.22 13.35
N PHE A 178 8.82 4.75 12.44
CA PHE A 178 9.16 5.88 11.57
C PHE A 178 9.54 7.15 12.35
N LYS A 179 10.80 7.56 12.22
CA LYS A 179 11.41 8.74 12.85
C LYS A 179 11.28 8.74 14.38
N ALA A 180 11.36 7.56 14.99
CA ALA A 180 11.26 7.32 16.44
C ALA A 180 12.54 7.66 17.22
#